data_AF-A0A914LNW0-F1
#
_entry.id   AF-A0A914LNW0-F1
#
_cell.length_a   1.000
_cell.length_b   1.000
_cell.length_c   1.000
_cell.angle_alpha   90.00
_cell.angle_beta   90.00
_cell.angle_gamma   90.00
#
_symmetry.space_group_name_H-M   'P 1'
#
loop_
_entity.id
_entity.type
_entity.pdbx_description
1 polymer ?
#
loop_
_entity_poly.entity_id
_entity_poly.type
_entity_poly.pdbx_seq_one_letter_code
_entity_poly.pdbx_strand_id
1 'polypeptide(L)'
;MYRLLNVNLVVAHIQSAITSVYNLLKLYEREGILSVRPGIRFPHSKNMQWDPNAETEFNGQILLAHECFYEFRESTEFIGLIDWDDLLLPSKNFVDLPSVFKEALIKYPNTAYFLVNKLEAKFEEKCW
;
A
#
# COMPACT_ATOMS: atom_id res chain seq x y z
N MET A 1 2.50 10.68 8.80
CA MET A 1 3.09 9.59 9.60
C MET A 1 4.24 8.89 8.88
N TYR A 2 4.04 8.28 7.70
CA TYR A 2 5.12 7.55 7.01
C TYR A 2 6.38 8.38 6.67
N ARG A 3 6.26 9.69 6.48
CA ARG A 3 7.42 10.60 6.36
C ARG A 3 8.34 10.56 7.59
N LEU A 4 7.80 10.32 8.79
CA LEU A 4 8.60 10.18 10.01
C LEU A 4 9.47 8.92 10.00
N LEU A 5 9.13 7.96 9.14
CA LEU A 5 9.86 6.71 8.95
C LEU A 5 10.73 6.73 7.68
N ASN A 6 10.98 7.92 7.12
CA ASN A 6 11.72 8.15 5.87
C ASN A 6 11.10 7.48 4.62
N VAL A 7 9.77 7.33 4.58
CA VAL A 7 9.08 6.95 3.34
C VAL A 7 8.94 8.18 2.43
N ASN A 8 9.49 8.08 1.21
CA ASN A 8 9.50 9.18 0.25
C ASN A 8 8.15 9.42 -0.45
N LEU A 9 7.43 8.33 -0.77
CA LEU A 9 6.20 8.37 -1.54
C LEU A 9 5.24 7.29 -1.03
N VAL A 10 3.96 7.66 -0.89
CA VAL A 10 2.87 6.72 -0.68
C VAL A 10 1.96 6.78 -1.90
N VAL A 11 1.70 5.63 -2.52
CA VAL A 11 0.85 5.53 -3.71
C VAL A 11 -0.48 4.89 -3.34
N ALA A 12 -1.57 5.53 -3.73
CA ALA A 12 -2.93 5.13 -3.43
C ALA A 12 -3.71 4.93 -4.72
N HIS A 13 -4.04 3.67 -5.04
CA HIS A 13 -4.95 3.36 -6.14
C HIS A 13 -6.40 3.45 -5.66
N ILE A 14 -7.16 4.39 -6.20
CA ILE A 14 -8.55 4.64 -5.78
C ILE A 14 -9.50 4.31 -6.93
N GLN A 15 -10.28 3.23 -6.78
CA GLN A 15 -11.34 2.89 -7.73
C GLN A 15 -12.62 3.66 -7.43
N SER A 16 -13.00 3.76 -6.15
CA SER A 16 -14.12 4.57 -5.70
C SER A 16 -13.89 5.04 -4.27
N ALA A 17 -14.40 6.23 -3.93
CA ALA A 17 -14.41 6.75 -2.57
C ALA A 17 -15.56 7.75 -2.42
N ILE A 18 -16.04 7.93 -1.18
CA ILE A 18 -16.96 9.02 -0.85
C ILE A 18 -16.30 10.35 -1.20
N THR A 19 -17.03 11.28 -1.80
CA THR A 19 -16.49 12.56 -2.30
C THR A 19 -15.67 13.33 -1.26
N SER A 20 -16.10 13.34 0.00
CA SER A 20 -15.37 13.98 1.11
C SER A 20 -13.99 13.34 1.34
N VAL A 21 -13.92 12.01 1.35
CA VAL A 21 -12.67 11.25 1.50
C VAL A 21 -11.77 11.48 0.28
N TYR A 22 -12.32 11.40 -0.94
CA TYR A 22 -11.55 11.63 -2.15
C TYR A 22 -10.94 13.04 -2.20
N ASN A 23 -11.71 14.05 -1.80
CA ASN A 23 -11.22 15.42 -1.73
C ASN A 23 -10.07 15.57 -0.72
N LEU A 24 -10.16 14.90 0.43
CA LEU A 24 -9.07 14.85 1.41
C LEU A 24 -7.80 14.21 0.82
N LEU A 25 -7.93 13.06 0.13
CA LEU A 25 -6.80 12.41 -0.53
C LEU A 25 -6.16 13.32 -1.59
N LYS A 26 -6.96 14.08 -2.34
CA LYS A 26 -6.46 15.06 -3.30
C LYS A 26 -5.75 16.25 -2.66
N LEU A 27 -6.10 16.64 -1.43
CA LEU A 27 -5.32 17.63 -0.67
C LEU A 27 -3.95 17.07 -0.30
N TYR A 28 -3.87 15.85 0.22
CA TYR A 28 -2.59 15.19 0.50
C TYR A 28 -1.74 14.98 -0.75
N GLU A 29 -2.37 14.75 -1.90
CA GLU A 29 -1.67 14.69 -3.18
C GLU A 29 -1.01 16.02 -3.54
N ARG A 30 -1.71 17.15 -3.36
CA ARG A 30 -1.15 18.49 -3.62
C ARG A 30 0.01 18.84 -2.68
N GLU A 31 0.02 18.30 -1.46
CA GLU A 31 1.12 18.45 -0.50
C GLU A 31 2.28 17.48 -0.74
N GLY A 32 2.19 16.65 -1.78
CA GLY A 32 3.18 15.62 -2.10
C GLY A 32 3.31 14.54 -1.03
N ILE A 33 2.29 14.36 -0.19
CA ILE A 33 2.24 13.32 0.86
C ILE A 33 1.78 12.00 0.27
N LEU A 34 0.85 12.07 -0.68
CA LEU A 34 0.24 10.94 -1.35
C LEU A 34 0.36 11.12 -2.87
N SER A 35 0.33 10.03 -3.61
CA SER A 35 0.19 10.02 -5.05
C SER A 35 -1.04 9.19 -5.39
N VAL A 36 -2.09 9.83 -5.88
CA VAL A 36 -3.37 9.15 -6.17
C VAL A 36 -3.34 8.65 -7.60
N ARG A 37 -3.48 7.33 -7.76
CA ARG A 37 -3.61 6.67 -9.06
C ARG A 37 -5.05 6.22 -9.26
N PRO A 38 -5.57 6.21 -10.49
CA PRO A 38 -6.86 5.61 -10.77
C PRO A 38 -6.79 4.11 -10.45
N GLY A 39 -7.79 3.59 -9.73
CA GLY A 39 -7.93 2.15 -9.58
C GLY A 39 -8.31 1.51 -10.92
N ILE A 40 -7.88 0.27 -11.13
CA ILE A 40 -8.20 -0.47 -12.36
C ILE A 40 -9.58 -1.12 -12.21
N ARG A 41 -10.44 -0.94 -13.21
CA ARG A 41 -11.72 -1.65 -13.33
C ARG A 41 -11.80 -2.26 -14.71
N PHE A 42 -12.01 -3.57 -14.77
CA PHE A 42 -12.15 -4.27 -16.04
C PHE A 42 -13.51 -3.96 -16.66
N PRO A 43 -13.56 -3.71 -17.98
CA PRO A 43 -14.80 -3.45 -18.68
C PRO A 43 -15.65 -4.72 -18.73
N HIS A 44 -16.92 -4.61 -18.34
CA HIS A 44 -17.90 -5.69 -18.49
C HIS A 44 -18.53 -5.59 -19.88
N SER A 45 -18.27 -6.56 -20.77
CA SER A 45 -18.91 -6.62 -22.09
C SER A 45 -20.30 -7.23 -22.00
N LYS A 46 -21.27 -6.72 -22.78
CA LYS A 46 -22.68 -7.18 -22.74
C LYS A 46 -22.86 -8.70 -22.91
N ASN A 47 -21.92 -9.37 -23.58
CA ASN A 47 -21.98 -10.81 -23.84
C ASN A 47 -21.29 -11.65 -22.75
N MET A 48 -20.60 -11.04 -21.78
CA MET A 48 -19.95 -11.75 -20.68
C MET A 48 -20.99 -12.24 -19.67
N GLN A 49 -20.96 -13.55 -19.41
CA GLN A 49 -21.82 -14.22 -18.43
C GLN A 49 -21.24 -14.17 -17.00
N TRP A 50 -20.12 -13.49 -16.81
CA TRP A 50 -19.38 -13.35 -15.56
C TRP A 50 -18.94 -11.90 -15.39
N ASP A 51 -18.72 -11.46 -14.15
CA ASP A 51 -18.16 -10.14 -13.85
C ASP A 51 -16.64 -10.22 -13.77
N PRO A 52 -15.89 -9.59 -14.69
CA PRO A 52 -14.44 -9.68 -14.68
C PRO A 52 -13.79 -9.08 -13.44
N ASN A 53 -14.46 -8.20 -12.71
CA ASN A 53 -13.93 -7.64 -11.47
C ASN A 53 -14.14 -8.60 -10.29
N ALA A 54 -15.15 -9.46 -10.33
CA ALA A 54 -15.39 -10.51 -9.33
C ALA A 54 -14.40 -11.67 -9.45
N GLU A 55 -13.84 -11.89 -10.64
CA GLU A 55 -12.82 -12.92 -10.90
C GLU A 55 -11.39 -12.45 -10.60
N THR A 56 -11.22 -11.25 -10.03
CA THR A 56 -9.89 -10.75 -9.63
C THR A 56 -9.56 -11.17 -8.21
N GLU A 57 -8.34 -11.66 -8.01
CA GLU A 57 -7.87 -12.02 -6.67
C GLU A 57 -7.75 -10.76 -5.79
N PHE A 58 -8.23 -10.87 -4.54
CA PHE A 58 -8.24 -9.78 -3.55
C PHE A 58 -8.83 -8.46 -4.09
N ASN A 59 -9.91 -8.52 -4.88
CA ASN A 59 -10.53 -7.34 -5.49
C ASN A 59 -9.55 -6.51 -6.34
N GLY A 60 -8.60 -7.18 -7.00
CA GLY A 60 -7.62 -6.55 -7.88
C GLY A 60 -6.38 -6.01 -7.15
N GLN A 61 -6.22 -6.22 -5.84
CA GLN A 61 -5.04 -5.73 -5.11
C GLN A 61 -3.72 -6.27 -5.69
N ILE A 62 -3.68 -7.53 -6.15
CA ILE A 62 -2.48 -8.10 -6.77
C ILE A 62 -2.10 -7.34 -8.04
N LEU A 63 -3.08 -6.94 -8.86
CA LEU A 63 -2.84 -6.17 -10.07
C LEU A 63 -2.22 -4.80 -9.73
N LEU A 64 -2.74 -4.13 -8.70
CA LEU A 64 -2.23 -2.84 -8.25
C LEU A 64 -0.82 -2.96 -7.66
N ALA A 65 -0.54 -4.04 -6.93
CA ALA A 65 0.81 -4.33 -6.43
C ALA A 65 1.81 -4.51 -7.60
N HIS A 66 1.40 -5.21 -8.67
CA HIS A 66 2.22 -5.35 -9.87
C HIS A 66 2.47 -4.00 -10.55
N GLU A 67 1.44 -3.15 -10.69
CA GLU A 67 1.60 -1.79 -11.23
C GLU A 67 2.66 -1.00 -10.46
N CYS A 68 2.58 -0.98 -9.13
CA CYS A 68 3.59 -0.38 -8.26
C CYS A 68 5.00 -0.95 -8.52
N PHE A 69 5.14 -2.27 -8.59
CA PHE A 69 6.44 -2.88 -8.89
C PHE A 69 6.98 -2.45 -10.25
N TYR A 70 6.16 -2.45 -11.29
CA TYR A 70 6.61 -2.06 -12.63
C TYR A 70 6.99 -0.58 -12.71
N GLU A 71 6.25 0.32 -12.07
CA GLU A 71 6.53 1.76 -12.07
C GLU A 71 7.81 2.07 -11.27
N PHE A 72 8.01 1.44 -10.12
CA PHE A 72 9.02 1.88 -9.15
C PHE A 72 10.24 0.97 -9.00
N ARG A 73 10.28 -0.25 -9.57
CA ARG A 73 11.38 -1.21 -9.35
C ARG A 73 12.80 -0.69 -9.60
N GLU A 74 12.97 0.29 -10.49
CA GLU A 74 14.29 0.86 -10.81
C GLU A 74 14.56 2.20 -10.10
N SER A 75 13.55 2.78 -9.43
CA SER A 75 13.62 4.14 -8.86
C SER A 75 13.62 4.16 -7.33
N THR A 76 13.47 3.00 -6.69
CA THR A 76 13.55 2.85 -5.23
C THR A 76 14.34 1.60 -4.86
N GLU A 77 14.92 1.63 -3.66
CA GLU A 77 15.64 0.48 -3.08
C GLU A 77 14.69 -0.53 -2.46
N PHE A 78 13.57 -0.05 -1.90
CA PHE A 78 12.55 -0.88 -1.27
C PHE A 78 11.15 -0.43 -1.69
N ILE A 79 10.25 -1.40 -1.85
CA ILE A 79 8.82 -1.19 -2.07
C ILE A 79 8.08 -1.90 -0.95
N GLY A 80 7.24 -1.17 -0.23
CA GLY A 80 6.33 -1.72 0.78
C GLY A 80 4.93 -1.88 0.21
N LEU A 81 4.36 -3.07 0.35
CA LEU A 81 2.93 -3.32 0.12
C LEU A 81 2.25 -3.35 1.48
N ILE A 82 1.34 -2.41 1.73
CA ILE A 82 0.73 -2.15 3.04
C ILE A 82 -0.76 -1.95 2.82
N ASP A 83 -1.59 -2.54 3.68
CA ASP A 83 -3.03 -2.31 3.64
C ASP A 83 -3.40 -0.92 4.20
N TRP A 84 -4.56 -0.41 3.81
CA TRP A 84 -5.01 0.93 4.23
C TRP A 84 -5.25 1.07 5.73
N ASP A 85 -5.56 -0.04 6.39
CA ASP A 85 -5.78 -0.13 7.83
C ASP A 85 -4.49 -0.45 8.61
N ASP A 86 -3.36 -0.64 7.93
CA ASP A 86 -2.08 -0.91 8.56
C ASP A 86 -1.32 0.36 8.91
N LEU A 87 -0.95 0.44 10.18
CA LEU A 87 -0.14 1.54 10.71
C LEU A 87 1.29 1.09 10.95
N LEU A 88 2.24 1.64 10.19
CA LEU A 88 3.65 1.48 10.54
C LEU A 88 4.00 2.43 11.69
N LEU A 89 4.42 1.85 12.80
CA LEU A 89 4.80 2.58 14.00
C LEU A 89 6.31 2.46 14.25
N PRO A 90 6.99 3.56 14.59
CA PRO A 90 8.36 3.48 15.05
C PRO A 90 8.41 2.73 16.39
N SER A 91 9.46 1.93 16.59
CA SER A 91 9.76 1.29 17.87
C SER A 91 11.20 1.59 18.28
N LYS A 92 11.59 1.27 19.52
CA LYS A 92 12.99 1.40 19.96
C LYS A 92 13.98 0.69 19.04
N ASN A 93 13.54 -0.37 18.36
CA ASN A 93 14.36 -1.16 17.44
C ASN A 93 14.08 -0.82 15.97
N PHE A 94 13.21 0.16 15.70
CA PHE A 94 12.66 0.43 14.37
C PHE A 94 12.39 1.93 14.24
N VAL A 95 13.46 2.72 14.17
CA VAL A 95 13.35 4.19 14.13
C VAL A 95 13.13 4.68 12.69
N ASP A 96 13.79 4.07 11.71
CA ASP A 96 13.61 4.34 10.29
C ASP A 96 13.49 3.04 9.48
N LEU A 97 12.56 3.01 8.52
CA LEU A 97 12.33 1.82 7.70
C LEU A 97 13.56 1.47 6.83
N PRO A 98 14.15 2.42 6.08
CA PRO A 98 15.20 2.09 5.13
C PRO A 98 16.44 1.46 5.76
N SER A 99 16.92 1.96 6.91
CA SER A 99 18.12 1.40 7.55
C SER A 99 17.88 -0.01 8.06
N VAL A 100 16.70 -0.30 8.62
CA VAL A 100 16.37 -1.65 9.09
C VAL A 100 16.36 -2.64 7.93
N PHE A 101 15.76 -2.28 6.79
CA PHE A 101 15.77 -3.16 5.62
C PHE A 101 17.14 -3.28 4.96
N LYS A 102 17.98 -2.23 5.01
CA LYS A 102 19.39 -2.31 4.60
C LYS A 102 20.20 -3.29 5.44
N GLU A 103 20.09 -3.19 6.76
CA GLU A 103 20.74 -4.13 7.68
C GLU A 103 20.25 -5.56 7.45
N ALA A 104 18.95 -5.75 7.24
CA ALA A 104 18.37 -7.04 6.93
C ALA A 104 18.88 -7.59 5.58
N LEU A 105 19.02 -6.74 4.56
CA LEU A 105 19.54 -7.13 3.24
C LEU A 105 21.02 -7.51 3.30
N ILE A 106 21.84 -6.80 4.09
CA ILE A 106 23.24 -7.19 4.33
C ILE A 106 23.31 -8.60 4.95
N LYS A 107 22.41 -8.89 5.90
CA LYS A 107 22.36 -10.19 6.57
C LYS A 107 21.80 -11.32 5.68
N TYR A 108 20.86 -10.99 4.79
CA TYR A 108 20.15 -11.94 3.93
C TYR A 108 20.18 -11.49 2.46
N PRO A 109 21.35 -11.49 1.80
CA PRO A 109 21.54 -10.85 0.49
C PRO A 109 20.78 -11.51 -0.66
N ASN A 110 20.33 -12.76 -0.50
CA ASN A 110 19.60 -13.51 -1.53
C ASN A 110 18.09 -13.59 -1.26
N THR A 111 17.56 -12.80 -0.31
CA THR A 111 16.12 -12.77 -0.05
C THR A 111 15.38 -11.95 -1.10
N ALA A 112 14.19 -12.41 -1.49
CA ALA A 112 13.35 -11.68 -2.43
C ALA A 112 12.46 -10.63 -1.75
N TYR A 113 12.15 -10.82 -0.46
CA TYR A 113 11.30 -9.92 0.31
C TYR A 113 11.57 -10.06 1.82
N PHE A 114 11.04 -9.12 2.59
CA PHE A 114 10.97 -9.15 4.04
C PHE A 114 9.51 -9.06 4.48
N LEU A 115 9.12 -9.86 5.47
CA LEU A 115 7.78 -9.81 6.04
C LEU A 115 7.86 -9.12 7.39
N VAL A 116 7.14 -8.02 7.55
CA VAL A 116 7.02 -7.31 8.82
C VAL A 116 5.83 -7.88 9.55
N ASN A 117 6.04 -8.45 10.75
CA ASN A 117 4.94 -9.00 11.53
C ASN A 117 3.94 -7.90 11.88
N LYS A 118 2.69 -8.11 11.49
CA LYS A 118 1.55 -7.29 11.89
C LYS A 118 1.22 -7.59 13.35
N LEU A 119 1.23 -6.56 14.19
CA LEU A 119 0.65 -6.63 15.53
C LEU A 119 -0.80 -6.21 15.42
N GLU A 120 -1.71 -7.17 15.47
CA GLU A 120 -3.13 -6.89 15.52
C GLU A 120 -3.52 -6.48 16.94
N ALA A 121 -3.90 -5.22 17.12
CA ALA A 121 -4.54 -4.79 18.35
C ALA A 121 -5.92 -5.45 18.43
N LYS A 122 -6.13 -6.32 19.42
CA LYS A 122 -7.48 -6.81 19.74
C LYS A 122 -8.27 -5.67 20.37
N PHE A 123 -9.14 -5.05 19.59
CA PHE A 123 -10.17 -4.16 20.11
C PHE A 123 -11.35 -5.01 20.56
N GLU A 124 -11.57 -5.12 21.86
CA GLU A 124 -12.87 -5.54 22.39
C GLU A 124 -13.84 -4.37 22.19
N GLU A 125 -14.69 -4.46 21.18
CA GLU A 125 -15.83 -3.57 21.04
C GLU A 125 -16.73 -3.74 22.26
N LYS A 126 -16.65 -2.79 23.21
CA LYS A 126 -17.70 -2.62 24.20
C LYS A 126 -18.83 -1.88 23.51
N CYS A 127 -19.82 -2.63 23.02
CA CYS A 127 -21.12 -2.08 22.69
C CYS A 127 -21.68 -1.42 23.96
N TRP A 128 -21.95 -0.11 23.88
CA TRP A 128 -22.69 0.63 24.90
C TRP A 128 -24.18 0.58 24.57
#